data_AF-A0A0P1IP67-F1
#
_entry.id   AF-A0A0P1IP67-F1
#
_cell.length_a   1.000
_cell.length_b   1.000
_cell.length_c   1.000
_cell.angle_alpha   90.00
_cell.angle_beta   90.00
_cell.angle_gamma   90.00
#
_symmetry.space_group_name_H-M   'P 1'
#
loop_
_entity.id
_entity.type
_entity.pdbx_description
1 polymer ?
#
loop_
_entity_poly.entity_id
_entity_poly.type
_entity_poly.pdbx_seq_one_letter_code
_entity_poly.pdbx_strand_id
1 'polypeptide(L)'
;MVFWGSTAIAGCPEGQEPFNSCQIEGRNAEVFVCFDDQLATYQYGPIGGGPELFLSEPIAEVDYVPWNGIGRAINESVTFYNGEYSYQVGGGINRPFSEEEMKAGNFQFGWLEVAKNGEPIAQLECIPETVSYGWGGGIYDAKVAAGLEWDHRSWTLMHPLGTHSSGPILLQQTLNDVTESCLPAEEFSLGGIGMGVSLDTLGKFGTPEPTPARASGLQFDRITHIGMTVDTYKDRVVEIVATEAWAEMPSGITVGTTRGDVLQILGDTPIGQASSADRFELPLCRAPNEAFSKWRAFIDFGTNKRVESISFIDMAP
;
A
#
# COMPACT_ATOMS: atom_id res chain seq x y z
N MET A 1 -18.15 44.71 1.30
CA MET A 1 -17.44 43.42 1.19
C MET A 1 -18.15 42.47 2.15
N VAL A 2 -19.00 41.60 1.62
CA VAL A 2 -19.78 40.64 2.43
C VAL A 2 -18.89 39.42 2.59
N PHE A 3 -18.48 39.12 3.82
CA PHE A 3 -17.80 37.87 4.15
C PHE A 3 -18.86 36.78 4.20
N TRP A 4 -18.82 35.84 3.25
CA TRP A 4 -19.55 34.59 3.34
C TRP A 4 -18.74 33.69 4.26
N GLY A 5 -19.22 33.51 5.49
CA GLY A 5 -18.74 32.45 6.35
C GLY A 5 -19.31 31.14 5.82
N SER A 6 -18.44 30.27 5.31
CA SER A 6 -18.81 28.87 5.05
C SER A 6 -19.12 28.23 6.41
N THR A 7 -20.40 28.11 6.74
CA THR A 7 -20.83 27.15 7.75
C THR A 7 -20.46 25.77 7.22
N ALA A 8 -19.48 25.11 7.85
CA ALA A 8 -19.26 23.69 7.63
C ALA A 8 -20.56 22.97 7.99
N ILE A 9 -21.18 22.35 7.00
CA ILE A 9 -22.37 21.53 7.18
C ILE A 9 -21.88 20.18 7.68
N ALA A 10 -22.45 19.71 8.78
CA ALA A 10 -22.28 18.34 9.25
C ALA A 10 -22.76 17.38 8.15
N GLY A 11 -21.87 16.50 7.67
CA GLY A 11 -22.15 15.57 6.59
C GLY A 11 -21.07 15.54 5.52
N CYS A 12 -21.41 14.92 4.39
CA CYS A 12 -20.48 14.81 3.27
C CYS A 12 -20.23 16.16 2.59
N PRO A 13 -19.00 16.38 2.07
CA PRO A 13 -18.70 17.54 1.25
C PRO A 13 -19.66 17.66 0.07
N GLU A 14 -19.84 18.88 -0.45
CA GLU A 14 -20.71 19.12 -1.61
C GLU A 14 -20.25 18.26 -2.81
N GLY A 15 -21.19 17.50 -3.38
CA GLY A 15 -20.93 16.59 -4.50
C GLY A 15 -20.54 15.17 -4.09
N GLN A 16 -20.28 14.91 -2.80
CA GLN A 16 -19.98 13.57 -2.30
C GLN A 16 -21.19 12.92 -1.65
N GLU A 17 -21.21 11.59 -1.70
CA GLU A 17 -22.20 10.74 -1.04
C GLU A 17 -21.57 9.96 0.12
N PRO A 18 -22.37 9.60 1.14
CA PRO A 18 -21.86 8.85 2.30
C PRO A 18 -21.60 7.39 1.92
N PHE A 19 -20.39 6.92 2.18
CA PHE A 19 -20.08 5.48 2.22
C PHE A 19 -20.43 4.90 3.59
N ASN A 20 -19.92 5.54 4.65
CA ASN A 20 -20.19 5.19 6.04
C ASN A 20 -20.27 6.47 6.88
N SER A 21 -21.21 6.55 7.82
CA SER A 21 -21.11 7.53 8.90
C SER A 21 -21.70 7.00 10.20
N CYS A 22 -21.19 7.44 11.34
CA CYS A 22 -21.79 7.13 12.63
C CYS A 22 -21.38 8.10 13.74
N GLN A 23 -22.14 8.10 14.83
CA GLN A 23 -21.72 8.68 16.10
C GLN A 23 -20.97 7.64 16.92
N ILE A 24 -19.91 8.07 17.62
CA ILE A 24 -19.05 7.17 18.40
C ILE A 24 -19.62 6.97 19.80
N GLU A 25 -19.76 5.71 20.21
CA GLU A 25 -20.27 5.37 21.54
C GLU A 25 -19.40 5.97 22.65
N GLY A 26 -20.07 6.57 23.65
CA GLY A 26 -19.39 7.18 24.80
C GLY A 26 -18.60 8.46 24.48
N ARG A 27 -18.74 9.03 23.27
CA ARG A 27 -18.07 10.28 22.87
C ARG A 27 -19.06 11.25 22.24
N ASN A 28 -18.83 12.55 22.43
CA ASN A 28 -19.54 13.58 21.67
C ASN A 28 -18.83 13.81 20.32
N ALA A 29 -18.66 12.75 19.55
CA ALA A 29 -17.93 12.75 18.28
C ALA A 29 -18.64 11.88 17.24
N GLU A 30 -18.44 12.22 15.97
CA GLU A 30 -18.92 11.48 14.81
C GLU A 30 -17.82 11.32 13.78
N VAL A 31 -17.99 10.31 12.93
CA VAL A 31 -17.11 10.00 11.81
C VAL A 31 -17.93 9.93 10.53
N PHE A 32 -17.38 10.48 9.44
CA PHE A 32 -17.90 10.33 8.10
C PHE A 32 -16.81 9.82 7.18
N VAL A 33 -17.17 8.85 6.34
CA VAL A 33 -16.48 8.50 5.12
C VAL A 33 -17.41 8.81 3.96
N CYS A 34 -16.96 9.70 3.10
CA CYS A 34 -17.70 10.17 1.94
C CYS A 34 -16.87 9.96 0.68
N PHE A 35 -17.52 9.94 -0.48
CA PHE A 35 -16.82 9.76 -1.73
C PHE A 35 -17.58 10.34 -2.92
N ASP A 36 -16.85 10.52 -4.02
CA ASP A 36 -17.36 10.74 -5.38
C ASP A 36 -16.60 9.83 -6.36
N ASP A 37 -16.59 10.16 -7.66
CA ASP A 37 -15.87 9.39 -8.69
C ASP A 37 -14.34 9.59 -8.65
N GLN A 38 -13.84 10.57 -7.90
CA GLN A 38 -12.43 10.98 -7.88
C GLN A 38 -11.79 10.82 -6.50
N LEU A 39 -12.50 11.16 -5.43
CA LEU A 39 -11.97 11.27 -4.08
C LEU A 39 -12.82 10.49 -3.08
N ALA A 40 -12.14 9.90 -2.11
CA ALA A 40 -12.73 9.53 -0.83
C ALA A 40 -12.25 10.52 0.23
N THR A 41 -13.11 10.84 1.20
CA THR A 41 -12.79 11.72 2.31
C THR A 41 -13.15 11.09 3.64
N TYR A 42 -12.33 11.38 4.65
CA TYR A 42 -12.54 11.02 6.03
C TYR A 42 -12.69 12.28 6.87
N GLN A 43 -13.67 12.27 7.77
CA GLN A 43 -13.93 13.36 8.70
C GLN A 43 -14.17 12.80 10.09
N TYR A 44 -13.49 13.33 11.10
CA TYR A 44 -13.74 13.05 12.52
C TYR A 44 -13.83 14.35 13.30
N GLY A 45 -14.83 14.50 14.15
CA GLY A 45 -15.02 15.71 14.95
C GLY A 45 -16.26 15.66 15.84
N PRO A 46 -16.59 16.77 16.52
CA PRO A 46 -17.77 16.86 17.37
C PRO A 46 -19.06 16.72 16.57
N ILE A 47 -20.08 16.10 17.18
CA ILE A 47 -21.39 15.89 16.57
C ILE A 47 -22.00 17.23 16.13
N GLY A 48 -22.35 17.34 14.84
CA GLY A 48 -22.95 18.54 14.27
C GLY A 48 -21.99 19.73 14.14
N GLY A 49 -20.69 19.54 14.41
CA GLY A 49 -19.64 20.55 14.31
C GLY A 49 -18.74 20.37 13.08
N GLY A 50 -17.71 21.21 12.99
CA GLY A 50 -16.68 21.05 11.94
C GLY A 50 -15.69 19.92 12.27
N PRO A 51 -15.11 19.26 11.26
CA PRO A 51 -14.14 18.18 11.49
C PRO A 51 -12.88 18.69 12.18
N GLU A 52 -12.42 17.95 13.19
CA GLU A 52 -11.13 18.15 13.84
C GLU A 52 -9.99 17.49 13.05
N LEU A 53 -10.32 16.41 12.34
CA LEU A 53 -9.44 15.74 11.39
C LEU A 53 -10.18 15.54 10.07
N PHE A 54 -9.58 16.01 8.98
CA PHE A 54 -10.07 15.86 7.61
C PHE A 54 -8.95 15.28 6.75
N LEU A 55 -9.19 14.14 6.10
CA LEU A 55 -8.28 13.50 5.16
C LEU A 55 -8.99 13.31 3.82
N SER A 56 -8.23 13.33 2.73
CA SER A 56 -8.73 13.09 1.39
C SER A 56 -7.71 12.30 0.60
N GLU A 57 -8.19 11.26 -0.08
CA GLU A 57 -7.37 10.39 -0.92
C GLU A 57 -8.08 10.14 -2.25
N PRO A 58 -7.34 9.99 -3.37
CA PRO A 58 -7.93 9.55 -4.63
C PRO A 58 -8.66 8.21 -4.49
N ILE A 59 -9.78 8.05 -5.18
CA ILE A 59 -10.55 6.79 -5.22
C ILE A 59 -9.68 5.62 -5.65
N ALA A 60 -8.80 5.83 -6.64
CA ALA A 60 -7.89 4.80 -7.10
C ALA A 60 -6.90 4.36 -6.00
N GLU A 61 -6.60 5.23 -5.04
CA GLU A 61 -5.52 5.04 -4.08
C GLU A 61 -5.97 4.59 -2.70
N VAL A 62 -7.15 5.03 -2.24
CA VAL A 62 -7.66 4.75 -0.89
C VAL A 62 -7.74 3.25 -0.60
N ASP A 63 -7.30 2.79 0.57
CA ASP A 63 -7.34 1.37 0.92
C ASP A 63 -8.78 0.97 1.26
N TYR A 64 -9.33 0.07 0.46
CA TYR A 64 -10.70 -0.41 0.57
C TYR A 64 -10.71 -1.93 0.65
N VAL A 65 -11.46 -2.46 1.61
CA VAL A 65 -11.68 -3.88 1.76
C VAL A 65 -13.18 -4.17 1.66
N PRO A 66 -13.64 -4.84 0.58
CA PRO A 66 -15.02 -5.27 0.44
C PRO A 66 -15.31 -6.46 1.36
N TRP A 67 -16.60 -6.77 1.50
CA TRP A 67 -17.02 -7.98 2.19
C TRP A 67 -16.51 -9.21 1.42
N ASN A 68 -15.88 -10.13 2.14
CA ASN A 68 -15.29 -11.34 1.54
C ASN A 68 -16.32 -12.39 1.08
N GLY A 69 -17.62 -12.13 1.21
CA GLY A 69 -18.69 -13.05 0.86
C GLY A 69 -18.94 -14.16 1.88
N ILE A 70 -18.25 -14.16 3.02
CA ILE A 70 -18.32 -15.19 4.05
C ILE A 70 -18.84 -14.62 5.37
N GLY A 71 -19.64 -15.41 6.08
CA GLY A 71 -20.08 -15.09 7.44
C GLY A 71 -21.34 -14.22 7.50
N ARG A 72 -21.95 -14.14 8.68
CA ARG A 72 -23.23 -13.45 8.87
C ARG A 72 -23.14 -11.94 8.72
N ALA A 73 -22.05 -11.38 9.20
CA ALA A 73 -21.72 -9.97 9.15
C ALA A 73 -21.28 -9.63 7.73
N ILE A 74 -22.08 -8.82 7.03
CA ILE A 74 -21.68 -8.20 5.78
C ILE A 74 -21.05 -6.86 6.16
N ASN A 75 -19.75 -6.70 5.94
CA ASN A 75 -19.05 -5.47 6.27
C ASN A 75 -18.01 -5.09 5.24
N GLU A 76 -17.75 -3.80 5.17
CA GLU A 76 -16.76 -3.19 4.30
C GLU A 76 -16.01 -2.14 5.13
N SER A 77 -14.77 -1.86 4.74
CA SER A 77 -13.96 -0.87 5.44
C SER A 77 -13.10 -0.06 4.49
N VAL A 78 -12.83 1.17 4.90
CA VAL A 78 -11.95 2.11 4.21
C VAL A 78 -10.91 2.58 5.20
N THR A 79 -9.64 2.60 4.80
CA THR A 79 -8.53 3.06 5.64
C THR A 79 -7.87 4.27 4.99
N PHE A 80 -7.76 5.34 5.78
CA PHE A 80 -7.05 6.57 5.42
C PHE A 80 -5.73 6.66 6.19
N TYR A 81 -4.69 7.19 5.56
CA TYR A 81 -3.35 7.27 6.15
C TYR A 81 -2.91 8.72 6.38
N ASN A 82 -2.22 8.97 7.50
CA ASN A 82 -1.63 10.26 7.82
C ASN A 82 -0.28 10.05 8.54
N GLY A 83 0.79 9.96 7.75
CA GLY A 83 2.11 9.59 8.25
C GLY A 83 2.10 8.18 8.85
N GLU A 84 2.56 8.05 10.10
CA GLU A 84 2.58 6.79 10.83
C GLU A 84 1.19 6.32 11.33
N TYR A 85 0.15 7.13 11.16
CA TYR A 85 -1.20 6.81 11.64
C TYR A 85 -2.10 6.30 10.51
N SER A 86 -2.96 5.33 10.83
CA SER A 86 -4.07 4.92 9.96
C SER A 86 -5.41 5.00 10.69
N TYR A 87 -6.45 5.30 9.92
CA TYR A 87 -7.83 5.46 10.39
C TYR A 87 -8.73 4.57 9.54
N GLN A 88 -9.02 3.37 10.06
CA GLN A 88 -9.92 2.43 9.41
C GLN A 88 -11.33 2.65 9.92
N VAL A 89 -12.24 2.99 9.01
CA VAL A 89 -13.67 3.09 9.30
C VAL A 89 -14.38 1.92 8.65
N GLY A 90 -15.12 1.17 9.44
CA GLY A 90 -15.90 0.03 9.00
C GLY A 90 -17.39 0.20 9.24
N GLY A 91 -18.18 -0.37 8.33
CA GLY A 91 -19.64 -0.44 8.44
C GLY A 91 -20.13 -1.81 8.04
N GLY A 92 -21.19 -2.25 8.68
CA GLY A 92 -21.75 -3.55 8.37
C GLY A 92 -23.17 -3.76 8.84
N ILE A 93 -23.72 -4.87 8.36
CA ILE A 93 -25.06 -5.37 8.71
C ILE A 93 -24.94 -6.85 9.08
N ASN A 94 -25.51 -7.22 10.22
CA ASN A 94 -25.68 -8.62 10.62
C ASN A 94 -26.97 -9.17 10.01
N ARG A 95 -26.85 -10.09 9.05
CA ARG A 95 -28.02 -10.73 8.42
C ARG A 95 -28.87 -11.46 9.45
N PRO A 96 -30.17 -11.16 9.63
CA PRO A 96 -31.04 -11.96 10.49
C PRO A 96 -31.35 -13.31 9.83
N PHE A 97 -31.34 -14.38 10.61
CA PHE A 97 -31.68 -15.74 10.17
C PHE A 97 -32.93 -16.30 10.87
N SER A 98 -33.56 -15.53 11.76
CA SER A 98 -34.84 -15.89 12.40
C SER A 98 -35.82 -14.72 12.42
N GLU A 99 -37.11 -15.03 12.59
CA GLU A 99 -38.16 -14.01 12.78
C GLU A 99 -37.96 -13.17 14.06
N GLU A 100 -37.37 -13.77 15.10
CA GLU A 100 -37.05 -13.08 16.35
C GLU A 100 -35.95 -12.04 16.10
N GLU A 101 -34.90 -12.43 15.38
CA GLU A 101 -33.83 -11.52 15.00
C GLU A 101 -34.36 -10.41 14.10
N MET A 102 -35.19 -10.73 13.10
CA MET A 102 -35.83 -9.71 12.24
C MET A 102 -36.60 -8.66 13.04
N LYS A 103 -37.21 -9.03 14.18
CA LYS A 103 -37.98 -8.12 15.04
C LYS A 103 -37.10 -7.25 15.95
N ALA A 104 -35.83 -7.62 16.16
CA ALA A 104 -34.90 -6.87 17.02
C ALA A 104 -34.48 -5.51 16.43
N GLY A 105 -34.65 -5.30 15.12
CA GLY A 105 -34.61 -3.98 14.47
C GLY A 105 -33.23 -3.36 14.25
N ASN A 106 -32.19 -3.74 14.99
CA ASN A 106 -30.85 -3.19 14.88
C ASN A 106 -29.85 -4.23 14.36
N PHE A 107 -29.58 -4.20 13.06
CA PHE A 107 -28.61 -5.08 12.41
C PHE A 107 -27.30 -4.37 12.05
N GLN A 108 -27.32 -3.04 12.06
CA GLN A 108 -26.17 -2.24 11.68
C GLN A 108 -25.15 -2.19 12.81
N PHE A 109 -23.89 -2.14 12.42
CA PHE A 109 -22.76 -1.89 13.30
C PHE A 109 -21.69 -1.14 12.53
N GLY A 110 -20.82 -0.45 13.25
CA GLY A 110 -19.70 0.26 12.65
C GLY A 110 -18.61 0.47 13.68
N TRP A 111 -17.42 0.75 13.20
CA TRP A 111 -16.26 0.98 14.05
C TRP A 111 -15.30 1.98 13.41
N LEU A 112 -14.48 2.59 14.26
CA LEU A 112 -13.28 3.33 13.89
C LEU A 112 -12.10 2.70 14.63
N GLU A 113 -11.17 2.11 13.88
CA GLU A 113 -9.87 1.68 14.39
C GLU A 113 -8.81 2.71 14.02
N VAL A 114 -7.98 3.05 15.00
CA VAL A 114 -6.81 3.90 14.81
C VAL A 114 -5.58 3.07 15.13
N ALA A 115 -4.65 3.00 14.18
CA ALA A 115 -3.36 2.32 14.36
C ALA A 115 -2.20 3.29 14.19
N LYS A 116 -1.05 2.94 14.78
CA LYS A 116 0.22 3.64 14.64
C LYS A 116 1.29 2.64 14.22
N ASN A 117 1.93 2.85 13.07
CA ASN A 117 2.87 1.90 12.46
C ASN A 117 2.26 0.48 12.34
N GLY A 118 0.97 0.41 12.01
CA GLY A 118 0.23 -0.85 11.85
C GLY A 118 -0.28 -1.48 13.14
N GLU A 119 0.15 -0.99 14.30
CA GLU A 119 -0.29 -1.48 15.61
C GLU A 119 -1.55 -0.73 16.07
N PRO A 120 -2.68 -1.41 16.34
CA PRO A 120 -3.89 -0.77 16.82
C PRO A 120 -3.67 -0.06 18.17
N ILE A 121 -3.98 1.23 18.24
CA ILE A 121 -3.87 2.06 19.46
C ILE A 121 -5.23 2.48 20.01
N ALA A 122 -6.29 2.40 19.21
CA ALA A 122 -7.67 2.61 19.65
C ALA A 122 -8.64 1.87 18.73
N GLN A 123 -9.71 1.34 19.33
CA GLN A 123 -10.89 0.85 18.62
C GLN A 123 -12.11 1.49 19.27
N LEU A 124 -12.93 2.14 18.44
CA LEU A 124 -14.10 2.89 18.85
C LEU A 124 -15.32 2.30 18.14
N GLU A 125 -16.34 1.96 18.92
CA GLU A 125 -17.58 1.40 18.38
C GLU A 125 -18.58 2.53 18.05
N CYS A 126 -19.34 2.34 16.98
CA CYS A 126 -20.43 3.23 16.61
C CYS A 126 -21.69 2.94 17.42
N ILE A 127 -22.51 3.96 17.68
CA ILE A 127 -23.89 3.79 18.14
C ILE A 127 -24.70 3.17 16.98
N PRO A 128 -25.23 1.94 17.10
CA PRO A 128 -25.83 1.20 15.99
C PRO A 128 -26.91 1.97 15.22
N GLU A 129 -27.76 2.72 15.93
CA GLU A 129 -28.87 3.48 15.36
C GLU A 129 -28.43 4.69 14.53
N THR A 130 -27.15 5.07 14.61
CA THR A 130 -26.56 6.21 13.89
C THR A 130 -25.73 5.76 12.69
N VAL A 131 -25.52 4.45 12.53
CA VAL A 131 -24.72 3.90 11.44
C VAL A 131 -25.47 4.07 10.12
N SER A 132 -24.93 4.88 9.23
CA SER A 132 -25.31 4.93 7.82
C SER A 132 -24.35 4.02 7.07
N TYR A 133 -24.84 2.89 6.59
CA TYR A 133 -24.08 1.99 5.71
C TYR A 133 -25.04 1.33 4.72
N GLY A 134 -24.79 1.54 3.43
CA GLY A 134 -25.46 0.88 2.32
C GLY A 134 -24.57 -0.24 1.81
N TRP A 135 -24.91 -1.50 2.10
CA TRP A 135 -24.17 -2.62 1.52
C TRP A 135 -24.35 -2.66 0.01
N GLY A 136 -23.23 -2.77 -0.71
CA GLY A 136 -23.20 -2.92 -2.16
C GLY A 136 -23.21 -1.58 -2.88
N GLY A 137 -22.33 -1.46 -3.86
CA GLY A 137 -22.09 -0.23 -4.58
C GLY A 137 -21.14 0.73 -3.84
N GLY A 138 -21.14 1.99 -4.26
CA GLY A 138 -20.34 3.05 -3.67
C GLY A 138 -18.85 3.00 -4.01
N ILE A 139 -17.96 2.96 -3.00
CA ILE A 139 -16.50 2.99 -3.24
C ILE A 139 -16.03 1.81 -4.08
N TYR A 140 -16.64 0.62 -3.94
CA TYR A 140 -16.32 -0.51 -4.81
C TYR A 140 -16.61 -0.19 -6.28
N ASP A 141 -17.80 0.34 -6.59
CA ASP A 141 -18.19 0.70 -7.95
C ASP A 141 -17.33 1.85 -8.50
N ALA A 142 -17.01 2.84 -7.66
CA ALA A 142 -16.12 3.94 -8.03
C ALA A 142 -14.72 3.43 -8.40
N LYS A 143 -14.17 2.48 -7.64
CA LYS A 143 -12.88 1.85 -7.97
C LYS A 143 -12.94 0.98 -9.23
N VAL A 144 -14.02 0.24 -9.44
CA VAL A 144 -14.23 -0.51 -10.69
C VAL A 144 -14.36 0.43 -11.88
N ALA A 145 -15.05 1.57 -11.73
CA ALA A 145 -15.16 2.61 -12.76
C ALA A 145 -13.81 3.29 -13.04
N ALA A 146 -12.93 3.39 -12.03
CA ALA A 146 -11.53 3.79 -12.18
C ALA A 146 -10.65 2.71 -12.86
N GLY A 147 -11.24 1.57 -13.22
CA GLY A 147 -10.58 0.49 -13.93
C GLY A 147 -9.77 -0.42 -13.02
N LEU A 148 -10.17 -0.62 -11.76
CA LEU A 148 -9.55 -1.55 -10.83
C LEU A 148 -10.39 -2.83 -10.66
N GLU A 149 -9.73 -3.94 -10.34
CA GLU A 149 -10.34 -5.23 -10.05
C GLU A 149 -9.89 -5.76 -8.68
N TRP A 150 -10.81 -6.39 -7.94
CA TRP A 150 -10.50 -6.98 -6.64
C TRP A 150 -9.73 -8.30 -6.80
N ASP A 151 -8.54 -8.38 -6.21
CA ASP A 151 -7.74 -9.61 -6.16
C ASP A 151 -7.80 -10.24 -4.75
N HIS A 152 -8.46 -11.39 -4.67
CA HIS A 152 -8.64 -12.14 -3.42
C HIS A 152 -7.34 -12.72 -2.84
N ARG A 153 -6.23 -12.73 -3.59
CA ARG A 153 -4.95 -13.30 -3.13
C ARG A 153 -4.14 -12.27 -2.33
N SER A 154 -4.17 -11.03 -2.77
CA SER A 154 -3.50 -9.88 -2.16
C SER A 154 -4.40 -9.08 -1.22
N TRP A 155 -5.72 -9.26 -1.33
CA TRP A 155 -6.73 -8.46 -0.63
C TRP A 155 -6.58 -6.96 -0.94
N THR A 156 -6.34 -6.66 -2.21
CA THR A 156 -6.23 -5.31 -2.74
C THR A 156 -6.98 -5.18 -4.06
N LEU A 157 -7.40 -3.96 -4.38
CA LEU A 157 -7.81 -3.63 -5.74
C LEU A 157 -6.56 -3.27 -6.56
N MET A 158 -6.45 -3.89 -7.74
CA MET A 158 -5.31 -3.79 -8.65
C MET A 158 -5.79 -3.45 -10.06
N HIS A 159 -4.87 -3.02 -10.92
CA HIS A 159 -5.20 -2.79 -12.32
C HIS A 159 -5.45 -4.13 -13.07
N PRO A 160 -6.26 -4.17 -14.13
CA PRO A 160 -6.51 -5.37 -14.91
C PRO A 160 -5.22 -5.95 -15.52
N LEU A 161 -5.24 -7.25 -15.81
CA LEU A 161 -4.16 -7.92 -16.52
C LEU A 161 -3.86 -7.24 -17.87
N GLY A 162 -2.59 -6.89 -18.09
CA GLY A 162 -2.11 -6.25 -19.33
C GLY A 162 -1.98 -4.73 -19.30
N THR A 163 -2.27 -4.07 -18.17
CA THR A 163 -1.94 -2.63 -17.97
C THR A 163 -0.45 -2.38 -17.82
N HIS A 164 0.28 -3.33 -17.21
CA HIS A 164 1.73 -3.29 -17.11
C HIS A 164 2.36 -3.82 -18.40
N SER A 165 3.28 -3.06 -19.01
CA SER A 165 3.88 -3.43 -20.31
C SER A 165 4.88 -4.58 -20.22
N SER A 166 5.31 -4.90 -19.00
CA SER A 166 6.26 -5.96 -18.69
C SER A 166 5.44 -7.14 -18.17
N GLY A 167 5.39 -8.23 -18.94
CA GLY A 167 4.72 -9.47 -18.52
C GLY A 167 5.34 -10.06 -17.25
N PRO A 168 4.94 -11.29 -16.84
CA PRO A 168 5.43 -11.87 -15.59
C PRO A 168 6.97 -11.94 -15.59
N ILE A 169 7.60 -11.16 -14.71
CA ILE A 169 9.08 -11.06 -14.63
C ILE A 169 9.69 -12.12 -13.71
N LEU A 170 8.88 -12.76 -12.87
CA LEU A 170 9.36 -13.76 -11.94
C LEU A 170 9.69 -15.05 -12.68
N LEU A 171 10.96 -15.44 -12.65
CA LEU A 171 11.42 -16.69 -13.21
C LEU A 171 11.59 -17.73 -12.09
N GLN A 172 11.61 -19.00 -12.47
CA GLN A 172 11.95 -20.09 -11.57
C GLN A 172 13.29 -20.68 -12.00
N GLN A 173 14.15 -20.91 -11.02
CA GLN A 173 15.40 -21.65 -11.22
C GLN A 173 15.51 -22.79 -10.21
N THR A 174 16.03 -23.92 -10.67
CA THR A 174 16.36 -25.04 -9.79
C THR A 174 17.87 -25.14 -9.68
N LEU A 175 18.38 -25.02 -8.45
CA LEU A 175 19.80 -25.15 -8.15
C LEU A 175 19.97 -26.11 -6.97
N ASN A 176 20.80 -27.14 -7.15
CA ASN A 176 21.07 -28.16 -6.12
C ASN A 176 19.77 -28.75 -5.54
N ASP A 177 18.83 -29.10 -6.42
CA ASP A 177 17.49 -29.63 -6.08
C ASP A 177 16.59 -28.68 -5.28
N VAL A 178 16.97 -27.40 -5.16
CA VAL A 178 16.14 -26.34 -4.57
C VAL A 178 15.61 -25.46 -5.69
N THR A 179 14.29 -25.39 -5.80
CA THR A 179 13.63 -24.43 -6.71
C THR A 179 13.37 -23.14 -5.96
N GLU A 180 13.87 -22.02 -6.51
CA GLU A 180 13.64 -20.68 -6.01
C GLU A 180 13.09 -19.78 -7.11
N SER A 181 12.32 -18.77 -6.72
CA SER A 181 11.95 -17.67 -7.61
C SER A 181 13.13 -16.70 -7.74
N CYS A 182 13.30 -16.09 -8.90
CA CYS A 182 14.38 -15.14 -9.16
C CYS A 182 13.95 -14.05 -10.14
N LEU A 183 14.67 -12.93 -10.14
CA LEU A 183 14.51 -11.84 -11.11
C LEU A 183 15.63 -11.87 -12.16
N PRO A 184 15.33 -11.55 -13.43
CA PRO A 184 16.35 -11.40 -14.46
C PRO A 184 17.23 -10.18 -14.16
N ALA A 185 18.46 -10.16 -14.70
CA ALA A 185 19.47 -9.15 -14.36
C ALA A 185 19.03 -7.72 -14.71
N GLU A 186 18.23 -7.58 -15.75
CA GLU A 186 17.68 -6.33 -16.22
C GLU A 186 16.84 -5.63 -15.15
N GLU A 187 16.18 -6.38 -14.27
CA GLU A 187 15.34 -5.82 -13.18
C GLU A 187 16.15 -5.24 -12.01
N PHE A 188 17.45 -5.49 -11.95
CA PHE A 188 18.34 -4.92 -10.93
C PHE A 188 18.81 -3.51 -11.31
N SER A 189 17.85 -2.64 -11.65
CA SER A 189 18.05 -1.22 -11.89
C SER A 189 16.95 -0.38 -11.24
N LEU A 190 17.30 0.74 -10.59
CA LEU A 190 16.33 1.70 -10.04
C LEU A 190 16.65 3.10 -10.56
N GLY A 191 15.64 3.78 -11.10
CA GLY A 191 15.82 5.13 -11.64
C GLY A 191 16.86 5.20 -12.76
N GLY A 192 17.07 4.09 -13.48
CA GLY A 192 18.07 3.93 -14.53
C GLY A 192 19.50 3.61 -14.04
N ILE A 193 19.71 3.40 -12.74
CA ILE A 193 20.99 2.96 -12.18
C ILE A 193 20.96 1.45 -11.99
N GLY A 194 21.77 0.73 -12.76
CA GLY A 194 21.93 -0.71 -12.63
C GLY A 194 22.90 -1.12 -11.52
N MET A 195 22.67 -2.28 -10.93
CA MET A 195 23.66 -2.93 -10.07
C MET A 195 24.95 -3.27 -10.85
N GLY A 196 26.10 -3.19 -10.19
CA GLY A 196 27.40 -3.51 -10.77
C GLY A 196 27.97 -2.52 -11.80
N VAL A 197 27.24 -1.46 -12.16
CA VAL A 197 27.74 -0.42 -13.07
C VAL A 197 28.86 0.40 -12.42
N SER A 198 29.73 0.99 -13.25
CA SER A 198 30.84 1.82 -12.77
C SER A 198 30.37 3.19 -12.26
N LEU A 199 31.04 3.71 -11.24
CA LEU A 199 30.77 5.02 -10.63
C LEU A 199 30.81 6.17 -11.66
N ASP A 200 31.64 6.05 -12.69
CA ASP A 200 31.76 7.06 -13.75
C ASP A 200 30.44 7.31 -14.49
N THR A 201 29.52 6.33 -14.44
CA THR A 201 28.18 6.45 -15.04
C THR A 201 27.19 7.23 -14.17
N LEU A 202 27.53 7.49 -12.90
CA LEU A 202 26.65 8.08 -11.88
C LEU A 202 26.81 9.58 -11.71
N GLY A 203 27.66 10.25 -12.49
CA GLY A 203 28.00 11.67 -12.30
C GLY A 203 26.82 12.66 -12.32
N LYS A 204 25.62 12.22 -12.75
CA LYS A 204 24.38 13.00 -12.69
C LYS A 204 23.65 12.93 -11.35
N PHE A 205 23.94 11.93 -10.52
CA PHE A 205 23.19 11.64 -9.29
C PHE A 205 23.83 12.25 -8.03
N GLY A 206 25.10 12.64 -8.10
CA GLY A 206 25.77 13.35 -7.02
C GLY A 206 27.25 13.05 -6.96
N THR A 207 27.91 13.59 -5.93
CA THR A 207 29.31 13.25 -5.62
C THR A 207 29.32 12.15 -4.58
N PRO A 208 30.13 11.09 -4.76
CA PRO A 208 30.27 10.02 -3.78
C PRO A 208 30.95 10.52 -2.50
N GLU A 209 30.38 10.17 -1.35
CA GLU A 209 30.93 10.48 -0.03
C GLU A 209 31.32 9.18 0.71
N PRO A 210 32.49 9.12 1.36
CA PRO A 210 32.90 7.92 2.08
C PRO A 210 31.98 7.65 3.27
N THR A 211 31.47 6.43 3.37
CA THR A 211 30.66 5.98 4.50
C THR A 211 31.54 5.49 5.65
N PRO A 212 31.04 5.53 6.91
CA PRO A 212 31.67 4.82 8.01
C PRO A 212 31.83 3.33 7.68
N ALA A 213 32.97 2.75 8.04
CA ALA A 213 33.19 1.32 7.82
C ALA A 213 32.08 0.50 8.48
N ARG A 214 31.45 -0.38 7.69
CA ARG A 214 30.42 -1.30 8.21
C ARG A 214 31.08 -2.34 9.13
N ALA A 215 30.28 -3.14 9.84
CA ALA A 215 30.77 -4.22 10.70
C ALA A 215 31.70 -5.22 9.98
N SER A 216 31.63 -5.30 8.65
CA SER A 216 32.52 -6.08 7.78
C SER A 216 33.93 -5.49 7.60
N GLY A 217 34.18 -4.26 8.07
CA GLY A 217 35.43 -3.53 7.84
C GLY A 217 35.56 -2.95 6.42
N LEU A 218 34.57 -3.18 5.56
CA LEU A 218 34.53 -2.61 4.21
C LEU A 218 34.12 -1.14 4.27
N GLN A 219 34.80 -0.33 3.47
CA GLN A 219 34.49 1.08 3.24
C GLN A 219 33.81 1.22 1.89
N PHE A 220 32.66 1.89 1.89
CA PHE A 220 31.86 2.15 0.69
C PHE A 220 31.80 3.66 0.45
N ASP A 221 31.63 4.06 -0.80
CA ASP A 221 31.28 5.43 -1.15
C ASP A 221 29.79 5.51 -1.46
N ARG A 222 29.10 6.49 -0.87
CA ARG A 222 27.65 6.67 -0.98
C ARG A 222 27.31 7.93 -1.76
N ILE A 223 26.37 7.79 -2.69
CA ILE A 223 25.67 8.91 -3.32
C ILE A 223 24.26 8.96 -2.72
N THR A 224 23.80 10.15 -2.36
CA THR A 224 22.42 10.37 -1.91
C THR A 224 21.73 11.33 -2.86
N HIS A 225 20.57 10.94 -3.37
CA HIS A 225 19.78 11.72 -4.30
C HIS A 225 18.29 11.51 -4.03
N ILE A 226 17.61 12.53 -3.49
CA ILE A 226 16.13 12.61 -3.32
C ILE A 226 15.49 11.25 -3.00
N GLY A 227 15.65 10.78 -1.76
CA GLY A 227 15.08 9.52 -1.30
C GLY A 227 15.65 8.26 -1.96
N MET A 228 16.80 8.37 -2.62
CA MET A 228 17.59 7.23 -3.09
C MET A 228 19.02 7.32 -2.55
N THR A 229 19.57 6.19 -2.12
CA THR A 229 21.00 6.06 -1.79
C THR A 229 21.63 4.97 -2.63
N VAL A 230 22.83 5.23 -3.13
CA VAL A 230 23.62 4.29 -3.93
C VAL A 230 24.97 4.13 -3.27
N ASP A 231 25.28 2.90 -2.85
CA ASP A 231 26.57 2.54 -2.28
C ASP A 231 27.42 1.84 -3.33
N THR A 232 28.68 2.22 -3.35
CA THR A 232 29.68 1.70 -4.28
C THR A 232 30.89 1.15 -3.55
N TYR A 233 31.48 0.11 -4.12
CA TYR A 233 32.69 -0.53 -3.63
C TYR A 233 33.57 -0.91 -4.82
N LYS A 234 34.86 -0.56 -4.74
CA LYS A 234 35.84 -0.76 -5.85
C LYS A 234 35.30 -0.28 -7.20
N ASP A 235 34.76 0.93 -7.21
CA ASP A 235 34.23 1.58 -8.41
C ASP A 235 32.98 0.90 -9.02
N ARG A 236 32.22 0.13 -8.23
CA ARG A 236 30.99 -0.53 -8.70
C ARG A 236 29.83 -0.32 -7.76
N VAL A 237 28.62 -0.19 -8.30
CA VAL A 237 27.39 -0.18 -7.51
C VAL A 237 27.16 -1.55 -6.86
N VAL A 238 27.03 -1.56 -5.54
CA VAL A 238 26.82 -2.76 -4.73
C VAL A 238 25.58 -2.70 -3.87
N GLU A 239 25.00 -1.52 -3.70
CA GLU A 239 23.69 -1.39 -3.08
C GLU A 239 22.96 -0.15 -3.61
N ILE A 240 21.66 -0.28 -3.81
CA ILE A 240 20.75 0.82 -4.15
C ILE A 240 19.56 0.69 -3.21
N VAL A 241 19.13 1.80 -2.61
CA VAL A 241 17.91 1.86 -1.80
C VAL A 241 17.10 3.06 -2.27
N ALA A 242 15.81 2.86 -2.53
CA ALA A 242 14.88 3.89 -2.94
C ALA A 242 13.64 3.91 -2.03
N THR A 243 13.22 5.11 -1.63
CA THR A 243 12.03 5.40 -0.80
C THR A 243 11.11 6.41 -1.49
N GLU A 244 11.31 6.69 -2.77
CA GLU A 244 10.56 7.68 -3.55
C GLU A 244 10.14 7.11 -4.92
N ALA A 245 8.96 7.53 -5.40
CA ALA A 245 8.30 6.91 -6.55
C ALA A 245 8.98 7.16 -7.91
N TRP A 246 9.92 8.09 -8.01
CA TRP A 246 10.65 8.35 -9.25
C TRP A 246 11.68 7.25 -9.57
N ALA A 247 12.11 6.49 -8.56
CA ALA A 247 13.08 5.41 -8.70
C ALA A 247 12.35 4.11 -9.07
N GLU A 248 12.04 3.98 -10.35
CA GLU A 248 11.27 2.87 -10.92
C GLU A 248 12.18 1.70 -11.35
N MET A 249 11.72 0.46 -11.13
CA MET A 249 12.27 -0.74 -11.75
C MET A 249 11.88 -0.81 -13.23
N PRO A 250 12.64 -1.49 -14.11
CA PRO A 250 12.26 -1.65 -15.52
C PRO A 250 10.90 -2.30 -15.76
N SER A 251 10.45 -3.14 -14.83
CA SER A 251 9.10 -3.70 -14.81
C SER A 251 7.97 -2.74 -14.46
N GLY A 252 8.29 -1.54 -13.95
CA GLY A 252 7.35 -0.53 -13.50
C GLY A 252 7.01 -0.57 -12.01
N ILE A 253 7.64 -1.46 -11.25
CA ILE A 253 7.50 -1.46 -9.79
C ILE A 253 8.23 -0.23 -9.23
N THR A 254 7.53 0.53 -8.41
CA THR A 254 8.09 1.71 -7.73
C THR A 254 7.48 1.87 -6.33
N VAL A 255 8.01 2.79 -5.54
CA VAL A 255 7.40 3.17 -4.26
C VAL A 255 5.98 3.69 -4.50
N GLY A 256 5.03 3.15 -3.75
CA GLY A 256 3.59 3.41 -3.92
C GLY A 256 2.82 2.36 -4.74
N THR A 257 3.50 1.48 -5.50
CA THR A 257 2.83 0.37 -6.22
C THR A 257 2.09 -0.53 -5.22
N THR A 258 0.86 -0.94 -5.54
CA THR A 258 0.09 -1.83 -4.64
C THR A 258 0.69 -3.22 -4.60
N ARG A 259 0.50 -3.96 -3.50
CA ARG A 259 0.92 -5.37 -3.42
C ARG A 259 0.28 -6.24 -4.51
N GLY A 260 -0.99 -5.99 -4.86
CA GLY A 260 -1.67 -6.66 -5.97
C GLY A 260 -0.97 -6.40 -7.31
N ASP A 261 -0.70 -5.14 -7.65
CA ASP A 261 0.02 -4.78 -8.89
C ASP A 261 1.44 -5.39 -8.90
N VAL A 262 2.15 -5.40 -7.76
CA VAL A 262 3.46 -6.09 -7.66
C VAL A 262 3.31 -7.58 -7.97
N LEU A 263 2.37 -8.28 -7.34
CA LEU A 263 2.15 -9.71 -7.59
C LEU A 263 1.74 -9.99 -9.04
N GLN A 264 1.02 -9.07 -9.67
CA GLN A 264 0.68 -9.15 -11.08
C GLN A 264 1.89 -8.97 -12.01
N ILE A 265 2.73 -7.97 -11.73
CA ILE A 265 3.98 -7.72 -12.49
C ILE A 265 4.94 -8.90 -12.32
N LEU A 266 5.07 -9.43 -11.11
CA LEU A 266 5.84 -10.65 -10.85
C LEU A 266 5.22 -11.85 -11.58
N GLY A 267 3.89 -11.93 -11.63
CA GLY A 267 3.13 -13.03 -12.20
C GLY A 267 2.76 -14.12 -11.20
N ASP A 268 3.48 -14.21 -10.08
CA ASP A 268 3.17 -15.11 -8.96
C ASP A 268 3.79 -14.58 -7.65
N THR A 269 3.42 -15.20 -6.53
CA THR A 269 4.08 -14.98 -5.24
C THR A 269 5.45 -15.66 -5.23
N PRO A 270 6.51 -14.99 -4.74
CA PRO A 270 7.83 -15.62 -4.61
C PRO A 270 7.77 -16.92 -3.79
N ILE A 271 8.42 -17.98 -4.27
CA ILE A 271 8.39 -19.29 -3.62
C ILE A 271 8.87 -19.17 -2.16
N GLY A 272 8.10 -19.76 -1.25
CA GLY A 272 8.40 -19.76 0.19
C GLY A 272 7.94 -18.50 0.92
N GLN A 273 7.26 -17.57 0.24
CA GLN A 273 6.75 -16.34 0.82
C GLN A 273 5.22 -16.30 0.73
N ALA A 274 4.58 -15.63 1.69
CA ALA A 274 3.13 -15.41 1.64
C ALA A 274 2.81 -14.21 0.74
N SER A 275 1.68 -14.24 0.02
CA SER A 275 1.22 -13.11 -0.79
C SER A 275 0.95 -11.84 0.04
N SER A 276 0.86 -11.97 1.37
CA SER A 276 0.68 -10.89 2.34
C SER A 276 1.95 -10.53 3.11
N ALA A 277 3.12 -11.04 2.72
CA ALA A 277 4.36 -10.73 3.43
C ALA A 277 4.69 -9.23 3.37
N ASP A 278 5.29 -8.71 4.43
CA ASP A 278 5.73 -7.30 4.52
C ASP A 278 6.96 -7.02 3.64
N ARG A 279 7.62 -8.07 3.17
CA ARG A 279 8.79 -7.98 2.31
C ARG A 279 8.80 -9.13 1.32
N PHE A 280 9.08 -8.82 0.05
CA PHE A 280 9.52 -9.81 -0.92
C PHE A 280 11.03 -9.80 -1.07
N GLU A 281 11.64 -10.98 -0.96
CA GLU A 281 13.06 -11.20 -1.22
C GLU A 281 13.26 -12.01 -2.50
N LEU A 282 14.01 -11.46 -3.44
CA LEU A 282 14.15 -11.98 -4.79
C LEU A 282 15.62 -12.02 -5.22
N PRO A 283 16.25 -13.20 -5.35
CA PRO A 283 17.61 -13.31 -5.85
C PRO A 283 17.68 -13.05 -7.36
N LEU A 284 18.87 -12.69 -7.83
CA LEU A 284 19.22 -12.69 -9.25
C LEU A 284 19.14 -14.11 -9.84
N CYS A 285 18.55 -14.23 -11.02
CA CYS A 285 18.58 -15.47 -11.79
C CYS A 285 20.01 -15.79 -12.23
N ARG A 286 20.46 -17.02 -11.96
CA ARG A 286 21.82 -17.44 -12.19
C ARG A 286 22.00 -17.91 -13.64
N ALA A 287 22.97 -17.32 -14.34
CA ALA A 287 23.56 -17.97 -15.49
C ALA A 287 24.48 -19.11 -15.03
N PRO A 288 24.47 -20.29 -15.69
CA PRO A 288 25.21 -21.47 -15.22
C PRO A 288 26.74 -21.34 -15.17
N ASN A 289 27.34 -20.23 -15.62
CA ASN A 289 28.79 -20.07 -15.76
C ASN A 289 29.36 -18.68 -15.40
N GLU A 290 28.65 -17.83 -14.65
CA GLU A 290 29.15 -16.48 -14.33
C GLU A 290 29.71 -16.35 -12.90
N ALA A 291 30.84 -15.64 -12.81
CA ALA A 291 31.52 -15.34 -11.56
C ALA A 291 30.71 -14.31 -10.75
N PHE A 292 29.91 -14.83 -9.83
CA PHE A 292 29.43 -14.27 -8.56
C PHE A 292 29.10 -12.78 -8.51
N SER A 293 27.84 -12.47 -8.81
CA SER A 293 27.11 -11.39 -8.16
C SER A 293 25.97 -12.01 -7.36
N LYS A 294 25.93 -11.79 -6.04
CA LYS A 294 24.87 -12.34 -5.17
C LYS A 294 23.81 -11.27 -4.94
N TRP A 295 23.31 -10.70 -6.02
CA TRP A 295 22.33 -9.63 -5.94
C TRP A 295 21.01 -10.17 -5.41
N ARG A 296 20.43 -9.43 -4.48
CA ARG A 296 19.08 -9.64 -3.96
C ARG A 296 18.31 -8.35 -4.06
N ALA A 297 17.07 -8.46 -4.52
CA ALA A 297 16.08 -7.42 -4.46
C ALA A 297 15.18 -7.62 -3.25
N PHE A 298 14.90 -6.54 -2.55
CA PHE A 298 13.95 -6.45 -1.46
C PHE A 298 12.90 -5.43 -1.85
N ILE A 299 11.64 -5.86 -1.86
CA ILE A 299 10.47 -4.99 -2.04
C ILE A 299 9.75 -4.98 -0.70
N ASP A 300 9.86 -3.87 0.02
CA ASP A 300 9.26 -3.67 1.33
C ASP A 300 7.88 -3.03 1.17
N PHE A 301 6.88 -3.57 1.84
CA PHE A 301 5.52 -3.06 1.85
C PHE A 301 5.20 -2.39 3.19
N GLY A 302 4.65 -1.19 3.10
CA GLY A 302 4.10 -0.50 4.27
C GLY A 302 2.77 -1.11 4.71
N THR A 303 2.26 -0.60 5.83
CA THR A 303 0.98 -1.00 6.40
C THR A 303 -0.20 -0.71 5.48
N ASN A 304 -0.04 0.24 4.56
CA ASN A 304 -0.99 0.56 3.49
C ASN A 304 -0.97 -0.41 2.31
N LYS A 305 -0.24 -1.54 2.43
CA LYS A 305 -0.13 -2.58 1.40
C LYS A 305 0.49 -2.07 0.09
N ARG A 306 1.23 -0.97 0.14
CA ARG A 306 1.98 -0.40 -0.99
C ARG A 306 3.46 -0.52 -0.73
N VAL A 307 4.25 -0.52 -1.79
CA VAL A 307 5.71 -0.51 -1.69
C VAL A 307 6.14 0.75 -0.94
N GLU A 308 6.84 0.59 0.18
CA GLU A 308 7.43 1.67 0.97
C GLU A 308 8.89 1.92 0.59
N SER A 309 9.62 0.84 0.28
CA SER A 309 10.97 0.95 -0.25
C SER A 309 11.34 -0.22 -1.14
N ILE A 310 12.28 0.03 -2.04
CA ILE A 310 12.92 -1.00 -2.87
C ILE A 310 14.42 -0.92 -2.63
N SER A 311 15.05 -2.06 -2.40
CA SER A 311 16.51 -2.11 -2.31
C SER A 311 17.12 -3.28 -3.05
N PHE A 312 18.27 -3.03 -3.65
CA PHE A 312 19.12 -4.04 -4.27
C PHE A 312 20.44 -4.10 -3.53
N ILE A 313 20.91 -5.30 -3.19
CA ILE A 313 22.13 -5.49 -2.41
C ILE A 313 22.95 -6.62 -3.02
N ASP A 314 24.25 -6.38 -3.23
CA ASP A 314 25.22 -7.45 -3.47
C ASP A 314 25.64 -8.07 -2.13
N MET A 315 25.26 -9.33 -1.92
CA MET A 315 25.58 -10.06 -0.69
C MET A 315 27.05 -10.53 -0.64
N ALA A 316 27.82 -10.34 -1.71
CA ALA A 316 29.25 -10.67 -1.76
C ALA A 316 30.05 -9.68 -2.66
N PRO A 317 30.16 -8.40 -2.26
CA PRO A 317 30.80 -7.33 -3.03
C PRO A 317 32.35 -7.38 -3.03
#